data_AF-A0A7M1KMD4-F1
#
_entry.id   AF-A0A7M1KMD4-F1
#
_cell.length_a   1.000
_cell.length_b   1.000
_cell.length_c   1.000
_cell.angle_alpha   90.00
_cell.angle_beta   90.00
_cell.angle_gamma   90.00
#
_symmetry.space_group_name_H-M   'P 1'
#
loop_
_entity.id
_entity.type
_entity.pdbx_description
1 polymer ?
#
loop_
_entity_poly.entity_id
_entity_poly.type
_entity_poly.pdbx_seq_one_letter_code
_entity_poly.pdbx_strand_id
1 'polypeptide(L)'
;MQFAVALIEYLISGVVASAWLTAVLLNHYPLLLHTINDHKDILILVYLPIAYILGIYVDATSSYIIRRAKELLSWLNKQVTLSPTILNRLKRIYRFIVGTPKAEPYKNTAAIMAYSPADAVRTMEAYVSRDRIARGTALNAFAGAVVACFYAPFEDKTLVTTICLVAFVYSIMMHRRLSRLSSSFKEVVLKNLKKKHAPAEQREEE
;
A
#
# COMPACT_ATOMS: atom_id res chain seq x y z
N MET A 1 8.94 18.88 -7.35
CA MET A 1 9.13 18.09 -6.10
C MET A 1 8.43 16.72 -6.11
N GLN A 2 7.32 16.52 -6.82
CA GLN A 2 6.56 15.26 -6.84
C GLN A 2 7.33 14.05 -7.38
N PHE A 3 8.13 14.23 -8.43
CA PHE A 3 8.99 13.17 -8.98
C PHE A 3 10.02 12.69 -7.97
N ALA A 4 10.58 13.57 -7.14
CA ALA A 4 11.56 13.21 -6.11
C ALA A 4 10.94 12.37 -4.99
N VAL A 5 9.70 12.69 -4.58
CA VAL A 5 8.99 11.93 -3.53
C VAL A 5 8.64 10.53 -4.03
N ALA A 6 8.08 10.41 -5.24
CA ALA A 6 7.82 9.10 -5.84
C ALA A 6 9.11 8.29 -6.04
N LEU A 7 10.22 8.96 -6.38
CA LEU A 7 11.52 8.30 -6.53
C LEU A 7 12.02 7.70 -5.21
N ILE A 8 11.90 8.45 -4.11
CA ILE A 8 12.24 7.97 -2.77
C ILE A 8 11.33 6.81 -2.36
N GLU A 9 10.02 6.89 -2.63
CA GLU A 9 9.07 5.80 -2.33
C GLU A 9 9.45 4.49 -3.00
N TYR A 10 9.74 4.54 -4.31
CA TYR A 10 10.17 3.38 -5.06
C TYR A 10 11.51 2.87 -4.57
N LEU A 11 12.47 3.75 -4.31
CA LEU A 11 13.77 3.33 -3.79
C LEU A 11 13.64 2.61 -2.45
N ILE A 12 12.86 3.13 -1.50
CA ILE A 12 12.62 2.48 -0.21
C ILE A 12 11.99 1.10 -0.41
N SER A 13 10.92 1.02 -1.22
CA SER A 13 10.25 -0.25 -1.51
C SER A 13 11.19 -1.26 -2.16
N GLY A 14 12.09 -0.79 -3.02
CA GLY A 14 13.11 -1.55 -3.72
C GLY A 14 14.23 -2.07 -2.83
N VAL A 15 14.73 -1.24 -1.92
CA VAL A 15 15.74 -1.64 -0.92
C VAL A 15 15.18 -2.76 -0.05
N VAL A 16 13.95 -2.61 0.46
CA VAL A 16 13.29 -3.67 1.22
C VAL A 16 13.08 -4.92 0.38
N ALA A 17 12.74 -4.78 -0.90
CA ALA A 17 12.57 -5.90 -1.80
C ALA A 17 13.88 -6.68 -2.03
N SER A 18 14.98 -5.95 -2.17
CA SER A 18 16.30 -6.54 -2.36
C SER A 18 16.70 -7.40 -1.16
N ALA A 19 16.28 -7.09 0.06
CA ALA A 19 16.64 -7.86 1.24
C ALA A 19 16.16 -9.32 1.18
N TRP A 20 14.87 -9.54 0.87
CA TRP A 20 14.35 -10.91 0.74
C TRP A 20 14.81 -11.58 -0.55
N LEU A 21 15.08 -10.82 -1.62
CA LEU A 21 15.61 -11.37 -2.87
C LEU A 21 17.07 -11.83 -2.72
N THR A 22 17.90 -11.07 -1.99
CA THR A 22 19.27 -11.45 -1.63
C THR A 22 19.27 -12.70 -0.76
N ALA A 23 18.34 -12.84 0.19
CA ALA A 23 18.22 -14.05 0.99
C ALA A 23 17.95 -15.30 0.13
N VAL A 24 17.10 -15.19 -0.90
CA VAL A 24 16.88 -16.27 -1.87
C VAL A 24 18.14 -16.53 -2.70
N LEU A 25 18.77 -15.48 -3.22
CA LEU A 25 19.95 -15.63 -4.08
C LEU A 25 21.14 -16.24 -3.33
N LEU A 26 21.39 -15.86 -2.08
CA LEU A 26 22.47 -16.40 -1.25
C LEU A 26 22.33 -17.92 -1.04
N ASN A 27 21.10 -18.43 -1.05
CA ASN A 27 20.84 -19.86 -0.91
C ASN A 27 21.11 -20.65 -2.19
N HIS A 28 21.12 -19.99 -3.36
CA HIS A 28 21.36 -20.63 -4.67
C HIS A 28 22.74 -20.31 -5.26
N TYR A 29 23.30 -19.18 -4.90
CA TYR A 29 24.58 -18.69 -5.38
C TYR A 29 25.41 -18.20 -4.20
N PRO A 30 26.68 -18.63 -4.08
CA PRO A 30 27.59 -18.09 -3.09
C PRO A 30 27.99 -16.67 -3.49
N LEU A 31 27.12 -15.70 -3.22
CA LEU A 31 27.42 -14.28 -3.38
C LEU A 31 28.51 -13.93 -2.37
N LEU A 32 29.69 -13.57 -2.87
CA LEU A 32 30.82 -13.12 -2.07
C LEU A 32 30.58 -11.68 -1.59
N LEU A 33 29.65 -11.52 -0.64
CA LEU A 33 29.32 -10.22 -0.04
C LEU A 33 30.52 -9.56 0.64
N HIS A 34 31.57 -10.32 0.97
CA HIS A 34 32.79 -9.83 1.60
C HIS A 34 33.67 -8.99 0.65
N THR A 35 33.57 -9.20 -0.68
CA THR A 35 34.35 -8.46 -1.70
C THR A 35 33.74 -7.09 -2.03
N ILE A 36 32.55 -6.80 -1.49
CA ILE A 36 31.81 -5.55 -1.73
C ILE A 36 32.51 -4.33 -1.12
N ASN A 37 33.25 -4.52 -0.03
CA ASN A 37 33.84 -3.41 0.73
C ASN A 37 34.83 -2.58 -0.09
N ASP A 38 35.46 -3.18 -1.10
CA ASP A 38 36.46 -2.53 -1.94
C ASP A 38 35.82 -1.75 -3.11
N HIS A 39 34.53 -1.94 -3.39
CA HIS A 39 33.85 -1.43 -4.59
C HIS A 39 32.55 -0.67 -4.23
N LYS A 40 32.53 0.02 -3.08
CA LYS A 40 31.34 0.70 -2.53
C LYS A 40 30.69 1.67 -3.52
N ASP A 41 31.49 2.42 -4.27
CA ASP A 41 30.97 3.44 -5.20
C ASP A 41 30.29 2.80 -6.41
N ILE A 42 30.88 1.73 -6.95
CA ILE A 42 30.30 0.95 -8.06
C ILE A 42 29.04 0.24 -7.58
N LEU A 43 29.04 -0.27 -6.34
CA LEU A 43 27.85 -0.85 -5.75
C LEU A 43 26.74 0.19 -5.63
N ILE A 44 27.00 1.39 -5.13
CA ILE A 44 25.99 2.46 -5.03
C ILE A 44 25.46 2.83 -6.43
N LEU A 45 26.36 2.99 -7.41
CA LEU A 45 26.01 3.37 -8.79
C LEU A 45 25.09 2.33 -9.48
N VAL A 46 25.30 1.04 -9.21
CA VAL A 46 24.55 -0.05 -9.84
C VAL A 46 23.34 -0.50 -9.01
N TYR A 47 23.49 -0.58 -7.69
CA TYR A 47 22.45 -1.04 -6.77
C TYR A 47 21.28 -0.07 -6.69
N LEU A 48 21.52 1.25 -6.61
CA LEU A 48 20.42 2.22 -6.49
C LEU A 48 19.47 2.18 -7.69
N PRO A 49 19.94 2.14 -8.96
CA PRO A 49 19.06 1.93 -10.11
C PRO A 49 18.29 0.61 -10.07
N ILE A 50 18.95 -0.50 -9.70
CA ILE A 50 18.31 -1.82 -9.61
C ILE A 50 17.22 -1.82 -8.52
N ALA A 51 17.55 -1.30 -7.34
CA ALA A 51 16.60 -1.15 -6.23
C ALA A 51 15.42 -0.28 -6.66
N TYR A 52 15.67 0.85 -7.31
CA TYR A 52 14.60 1.71 -7.83
C TYR A 52 13.65 0.96 -8.78
N ILE A 53 14.20 0.22 -9.76
CA ILE A 53 13.41 -0.59 -10.70
C ILE A 53 12.61 -1.67 -9.95
N LEU A 54 13.23 -2.37 -9.00
CA LEU A 54 12.54 -3.34 -8.13
C LEU A 54 11.37 -2.70 -7.39
N GLY A 55 11.54 -1.49 -6.87
CA GLY A 55 10.48 -0.72 -6.22
C GLY A 55 9.26 -0.48 -7.10
N ILE A 56 9.49 -0.12 -8.37
CA ILE A 56 8.42 0.05 -9.36
C ILE A 56 7.69 -1.28 -9.60
N TYR A 57 8.44 -2.38 -9.76
CA TYR A 57 7.83 -3.70 -9.93
C TYR A 57 7.01 -4.13 -8.73
N VAL A 58 7.45 -3.82 -7.50
CA VAL A 58 6.69 -4.10 -6.27
C VAL A 58 5.39 -3.30 -6.22
N ASP A 59 5.40 -2.00 -6.58
CA ASP A 59 4.14 -1.21 -6.65
C ASP A 59 3.19 -1.75 -7.72
N ALA A 60 3.71 -2.04 -8.91
CA ALA A 60 2.91 -2.58 -10.01
C ALA A 60 2.29 -3.94 -9.66
N THR A 61 3.10 -4.83 -9.08
CA THR A 61 2.68 -6.19 -8.70
C THR A 61 1.71 -6.15 -7.53
N SER A 62 1.96 -5.33 -6.51
CA SER A 62 1.03 -5.18 -5.37
C SER A 62 -0.32 -4.65 -5.82
N SER A 63 -0.33 -3.64 -6.71
CA SER A 63 -1.55 -3.09 -7.30
C SER A 63 -2.32 -4.14 -8.11
N TYR A 64 -1.61 -4.93 -8.93
CA TYR A 64 -2.21 -6.01 -9.70
C TYR A 64 -2.83 -7.09 -8.80
N ILE A 65 -2.09 -7.58 -7.81
CA ILE A 65 -2.54 -8.63 -6.88
C ILE A 65 -3.74 -8.16 -6.08
N ILE A 66 -3.70 -6.94 -5.54
CA ILE A 66 -4.81 -6.40 -4.73
C ILE A 66 -6.09 -6.26 -5.58
N ARG A 67 -5.96 -5.82 -6.84
CA ARG A 67 -7.10 -5.73 -7.76
C ARG A 67 -7.68 -7.12 -8.02
N ARG A 68 -6.84 -8.10 -8.36
CA ARG A 68 -7.27 -9.49 -8.60
C ARG A 68 -7.87 -10.15 -7.37
N ALA A 69 -7.31 -9.90 -6.19
CA ALA A 69 -7.86 -10.41 -4.94
C ALA A 69 -9.27 -9.89 -4.66
N LYS A 70 -9.57 -8.61 -4.99
CA LYS A 70 -10.92 -8.06 -4.88
C LYS A 70 -11.90 -8.72 -5.85
N GLU A 71 -11.48 -8.95 -7.10
CA GLU A 71 -12.29 -9.63 -8.12
C GLU A 71 -12.60 -11.08 -7.69
N LEU A 72 -11.58 -11.83 -7.28
CA LEU A 72 -11.71 -13.20 -6.77
C LEU A 72 -12.65 -13.26 -5.56
N LEU A 73 -12.48 -12.35 -4.59
CA LEU A 73 -13.35 -12.30 -3.42
C LEU A 73 -14.80 -11.99 -3.80
N SER A 74 -15.02 -11.09 -4.76
CA SER A 74 -16.37 -10.78 -5.24
C SER A 74 -17.03 -11.95 -5.97
N TRP A 75 -16.25 -12.75 -6.69
CA TRP A 75 -16.70 -13.95 -7.36
C TRP A 75 -17.01 -15.08 -6.37
N LEU A 76 -16.12 -15.31 -5.40
CA LEU A 76 -16.33 -16.26 -4.31
C LEU A 76 -17.58 -15.91 -3.49
N ASN A 77 -17.81 -14.63 -3.22
CA ASN A 77 -19.00 -14.20 -2.47
C ASN A 77 -20.32 -14.39 -3.27
N LYS A 78 -20.25 -14.53 -4.60
CA LYS A 78 -21.40 -14.89 -5.43
C LYS A 78 -21.65 -16.40 -5.45
N GLN A 79 -20.61 -17.21 -5.31
CA GLN A 79 -20.70 -18.68 -5.34
C GLN A 79 -20.90 -19.31 -3.97
N VAL A 80 -20.33 -18.71 -2.93
CA VAL A 80 -20.36 -19.20 -1.56
C VAL A 80 -21.24 -18.25 -0.74
N THR A 81 -22.45 -18.71 -0.41
CA THR A 81 -23.29 -18.10 0.63
C THR A 81 -22.64 -18.38 1.99
N LEU A 82 -21.61 -17.60 2.32
CA LEU A 82 -20.99 -17.61 3.64
C LEU A 82 -22.08 -17.41 4.69
N SER A 83 -22.12 -18.31 5.69
CA SER A 83 -23.11 -18.24 6.77
C SER A 83 -23.07 -16.85 7.44
N PRO A 84 -24.22 -16.18 7.62
CA PRO A 84 -24.29 -14.82 8.17
C PRO A 84 -23.64 -14.73 9.56
N THR A 85 -23.60 -15.83 10.31
CA THR A 85 -22.97 -15.93 11.63
C THR A 85 -21.45 -15.73 11.57
N ILE A 86 -20.78 -16.33 10.59
CA ILE A 86 -19.32 -16.25 10.42
C ILE A 86 -18.92 -14.84 9.96
N LEU A 87 -19.66 -14.30 8.98
CA LEU A 87 -19.47 -12.93 8.51
C LEU A 87 -19.63 -11.91 9.63
N ASN A 88 -20.66 -12.07 10.48
CA ASN A 88 -20.89 -11.16 11.60
C ASN A 88 -19.79 -11.23 12.67
N ARG A 89 -19.26 -12.43 12.97
CA ARG A 89 -18.10 -12.58 13.88
C ARG A 89 -16.85 -11.92 13.31
N LEU A 90 -16.51 -12.19 12.04
CA LEU A 90 -15.36 -11.56 11.37
C LEU A 90 -15.50 -10.03 11.33
N LYS A 91 -16.70 -9.52 11.04
CA LYS A 91 -16.98 -8.09 11.01
C LYS A 91 -16.87 -7.45 12.39
N ARG A 92 -17.25 -8.15 13.46
CA ARG A 92 -17.09 -7.69 14.85
C ARG A 92 -15.62 -7.64 15.25
N ILE A 93 -14.85 -8.68 14.96
CA ILE A 93 -13.39 -8.71 15.21
C ILE A 93 -12.70 -7.58 14.44
N TYR A 94 -13.04 -7.41 13.16
CA TYR A 94 -12.51 -6.33 12.35
C TYR A 94 -12.85 -4.95 12.93
N ARG A 95 -14.09 -4.72 13.35
CA ARG A 95 -14.50 -3.44 13.98
C ARG A 95 -13.82 -3.21 15.33
N PHE A 96 -13.52 -4.26 16.09
CA PHE A 96 -12.79 -4.14 17.34
C PHE A 96 -11.33 -3.69 17.10
N ILE A 97 -10.67 -4.28 16.11
CA ILE A 97 -9.26 -3.99 15.80
C ILE A 97 -9.10 -2.65 15.05
N VAL A 98 -9.96 -2.40 14.05
CA VAL A 98 -9.83 -1.24 13.14
C VAL A 98 -10.61 -0.03 13.63
N GLY A 99 -11.50 -0.21 14.60
CA GLY A 99 -12.50 0.78 14.99
C GLY A 99 -13.70 0.81 14.04
N THR A 100 -14.78 1.45 14.48
CA THR A 100 -15.91 1.77 13.62
C THR A 100 -15.53 2.93 12.71
N PRO A 101 -15.62 2.78 11.37
CA PRO A 101 -15.40 3.92 10.49
C PRO A 101 -16.44 4.99 10.83
N LYS A 102 -16.01 6.23 11.11
CA LYS A 102 -16.92 7.39 11.10
C LYS A 102 -17.64 7.39 9.76
N ALA A 103 -18.95 7.67 9.77
CA ALA A 103 -19.79 7.58 8.57
C ALA A 103 -19.32 8.52 7.45
N GLU A 104 -18.79 9.70 7.80
CA GLU A 104 -18.23 10.67 6.84
C GLU A 104 -16.97 11.32 7.41
N PRO A 105 -15.81 10.63 7.44
CA PRO A 105 -14.58 11.25 7.86
C PRO A 105 -14.18 12.25 6.76
N TYR A 106 -13.97 13.52 7.13
CA TYR A 106 -13.43 14.60 6.29
C TYR A 106 -14.37 15.34 5.33
N LYS A 107 -15.70 15.19 5.42
CA LYS A 107 -16.63 16.01 4.63
C LYS A 107 -16.36 17.51 4.78
N ASN A 108 -16.09 17.96 6.01
CA ASN A 108 -15.79 19.37 6.30
C ASN A 108 -14.43 19.79 5.74
N THR A 109 -13.37 18.98 5.93
CA THR A 109 -12.03 19.30 5.41
C THR A 109 -11.98 19.28 3.88
N ALA A 110 -12.66 18.33 3.25
CA ALA A 110 -12.78 18.25 1.80
C ALA A 110 -13.63 19.41 1.24
N ALA A 111 -14.68 19.84 1.95
CA ALA A 111 -15.45 21.03 1.60
C ALA A 111 -14.61 22.31 1.68
N ILE A 112 -13.81 22.47 2.73
CA ILE A 112 -12.89 23.62 2.89
C ILE A 112 -11.80 23.60 1.80
N MET A 113 -11.18 22.44 1.55
CA MET A 113 -10.11 22.33 0.55
C MET A 113 -10.62 22.45 -0.88
N ALA A 114 -11.90 22.18 -1.16
CA ALA A 114 -12.48 22.40 -2.50
C ALA A 114 -12.46 23.88 -2.92
N TYR A 115 -12.30 24.83 -1.97
CA TYR A 115 -12.12 26.24 -2.29
C TYR A 115 -10.73 26.54 -2.91
N SER A 116 -9.72 25.71 -2.64
CA SER A 116 -8.35 25.82 -3.17
C SER A 116 -7.98 24.52 -3.93
N PRO A 117 -8.16 24.49 -5.27
CA PRO A 117 -7.84 23.31 -6.08
C PRO A 117 -6.39 22.82 -5.90
N ALA A 118 -5.44 23.73 -5.70
CA ALA A 118 -4.03 23.38 -5.49
C ALA A 118 -3.82 22.58 -4.19
N ASP A 119 -4.47 22.99 -3.09
CA ASP A 119 -4.35 22.30 -1.80
C ASP A 119 -5.09 20.96 -1.80
N ALA A 120 -6.22 20.89 -2.51
CA ALA A 120 -6.94 19.64 -2.73
C ALA A 120 -6.09 18.61 -3.51
N VAL A 121 -5.41 19.04 -4.58
CA VAL A 121 -4.49 18.19 -5.35
C VAL A 121 -3.33 17.71 -4.49
N ARG A 122 -2.66 18.61 -3.76
CA ARG A 122 -1.52 18.26 -2.88
C ARG A 122 -1.92 17.24 -1.80
N THR A 123 -3.11 17.40 -1.23
CA THR A 123 -3.63 16.46 -0.22
C THR A 123 -3.97 15.11 -0.84
N MET A 124 -4.55 15.11 -2.05
CA MET A 124 -4.84 13.88 -2.79
C MET A 124 -3.55 13.12 -3.13
N GLU A 125 -2.51 13.82 -3.57
CA GLU A 125 -1.20 13.23 -3.85
C GLU A 125 -0.59 12.59 -2.61
N ALA A 126 -0.68 13.25 -1.45
CA ALA A 126 -0.21 12.67 -0.19
C ALA A 126 -0.97 11.38 0.19
N TYR A 127 -2.28 11.29 -0.10
CA TYR A 127 -3.03 10.06 0.11
C TYR A 127 -2.61 8.95 -0.85
N VAL A 128 -2.41 9.27 -2.13
CA VAL A 128 -1.97 8.29 -3.15
C VAL A 128 -0.57 7.77 -2.85
N SER A 129 0.35 8.65 -2.44
CA SER A 129 1.70 8.33 -1.96
C SER A 129 1.65 7.32 -0.80
N ARG A 130 0.88 7.61 0.25
CA ARG A 130 0.74 6.72 1.41
C ARG A 130 0.10 5.39 1.05
N ASP A 131 -0.88 5.40 0.14
CA ASP A 131 -1.53 4.18 -0.34
C ASP A 131 -0.53 3.29 -1.07
N ARG A 132 0.30 3.86 -1.95
CA ARG A 132 1.38 3.16 -2.65
C ARG A 132 2.34 2.49 -1.68
N ILE A 133 2.84 3.24 -0.68
CA ILE A 133 3.73 2.69 0.35
C ILE A 133 3.06 1.52 1.07
N ALA A 134 1.81 1.68 1.53
CA ALA A 134 1.10 0.63 2.25
C ALA A 134 0.93 -0.66 1.41
N ARG A 135 0.66 -0.55 0.11
CA ARG A 135 0.57 -1.70 -0.80
C ARG A 135 1.92 -2.36 -1.03
N GLY A 136 2.97 -1.56 -1.26
CA GLY A 136 4.34 -2.05 -1.45
C GLY A 136 4.86 -2.76 -0.19
N THR A 137 4.65 -2.18 0.98
CA THR A 137 4.99 -2.80 2.27
C THR A 137 4.22 -4.09 2.49
N ALA A 138 2.94 -4.16 2.12
CA ALA A 138 2.19 -5.41 2.21
C ALA A 138 2.82 -6.52 1.36
N LEU A 139 3.14 -6.24 0.09
CA LEU A 139 3.76 -7.25 -0.77
C LEU A 139 5.15 -7.66 -0.25
N ASN A 140 5.97 -6.70 0.16
CA ASN A 140 7.29 -6.97 0.72
C ASN A 140 7.24 -7.78 2.02
N ALA A 141 6.31 -7.46 2.92
CA ALA A 141 6.14 -8.20 4.16
C ALA A 141 5.63 -9.62 3.90
N PHE A 142 4.73 -9.80 2.92
CA PHE A 142 4.28 -11.12 2.50
C PHE A 142 5.41 -11.96 1.89
N ALA A 143 6.16 -11.39 0.93
CA ALA A 143 7.31 -12.06 0.33
C ALA A 143 8.37 -12.40 1.38
N GLY A 144 8.64 -11.48 2.31
CA GLY A 144 9.54 -11.70 3.45
C GLY A 144 9.09 -12.85 4.35
N ALA A 145 7.79 -12.96 4.67
CA ALA A 145 7.27 -14.09 5.44
C ALA A 145 7.45 -15.43 4.69
N VAL A 146 7.16 -15.45 3.39
CA VAL A 146 7.36 -16.65 2.55
C VAL A 146 8.84 -17.04 2.54
N VAL A 147 9.74 -16.09 2.27
CA VAL A 147 11.18 -16.33 2.25
C VAL A 147 11.68 -16.80 3.61
N ALA A 148 11.23 -16.20 4.72
CA ALA A 148 11.62 -16.63 6.06
C ALA A 148 11.20 -18.07 6.36
N CYS A 149 9.99 -18.48 5.96
CA CYS A 149 9.53 -19.86 6.14
C CYS A 149 10.47 -20.90 5.49
N PHE A 150 11.00 -20.61 4.31
CA PHE A 150 11.85 -21.54 3.56
C PHE A 150 13.34 -21.42 3.91
N TYR A 151 13.84 -20.20 4.04
CA TYR A 151 15.29 -19.93 4.04
C TYR A 151 15.85 -19.42 5.37
N ALA A 152 15.02 -19.02 6.34
CA ALA A 152 15.54 -18.55 7.63
C ALA A 152 16.09 -19.72 8.49
N PRO A 153 17.15 -19.47 9.29
CA PRO A 153 17.63 -20.40 10.31
C PRO A 153 16.50 -20.84 11.24
N PHE A 154 16.55 -22.08 11.74
CA PHE A 154 15.47 -22.66 12.55
C PHE A 154 15.15 -21.84 13.81
N GLU A 155 16.18 -21.23 14.42
CA GLU A 155 16.08 -20.41 15.62
C GLU A 155 15.24 -19.14 15.39
N ASP A 156 15.47 -18.46 14.27
CA ASP A 156 14.83 -17.18 13.95
C ASP A 156 13.57 -17.30 13.09
N LYS A 157 13.38 -18.45 12.43
CA LYS A 157 12.31 -18.68 11.46
C LYS A 157 10.94 -18.27 11.99
N THR A 158 10.58 -18.73 13.18
CA THR A 158 9.27 -18.47 13.78
C THR A 158 9.07 -16.99 14.07
N LEU A 159 10.10 -16.32 14.58
CA LEU A 159 10.05 -14.90 14.94
C LEU A 159 9.94 -14.01 13.69
N VAL A 160 10.83 -14.20 12.72
CA VAL A 160 10.87 -13.40 11.48
C VAL A 160 9.58 -13.57 10.69
N THR A 161 9.12 -14.81 10.50
CA THR A 161 7.84 -15.06 9.82
C THR A 161 6.67 -14.39 10.53
N THR A 162 6.62 -14.45 11.86
CA THR A 162 5.52 -13.83 12.63
C THR A 162 5.53 -12.32 12.48
N ILE A 163 6.69 -11.67 12.59
CA ILE A 163 6.82 -10.22 12.42
C ILE A 163 6.40 -9.80 11.01
N CYS A 164 6.87 -10.53 9.98
CA CYS A 164 6.49 -10.27 8.59
C CYS A 164 4.98 -10.44 8.36
N LEU A 165 4.34 -11.45 8.95
CA LEU A 165 2.89 -11.65 8.84
C LEU A 165 2.11 -10.54 9.56
N VAL A 166 2.54 -10.10 10.74
CA VAL A 166 1.93 -8.97 11.46
C VAL A 166 2.04 -7.69 10.62
N ALA A 167 3.23 -7.40 10.09
CA ALA A 167 3.47 -6.26 9.21
C ALA A 167 2.61 -6.32 7.94
N PHE A 168 2.43 -7.51 7.36
CA PHE A 168 1.56 -7.73 6.20
C PHE A 168 0.10 -7.40 6.52
N VAL A 169 -0.45 -7.97 7.60
CA VAL A 169 -1.84 -7.73 8.02
C VAL A 169 -2.07 -6.24 8.30
N TYR A 170 -1.16 -5.60 9.03
CA TYR A 170 -1.22 -4.17 9.32
C TYR A 170 -1.18 -3.33 8.04
N SER A 171 -0.30 -3.66 7.10
CA SER A 171 -0.17 -2.95 5.82
C SER A 171 -1.43 -3.07 4.96
N ILE A 172 -2.06 -4.25 4.91
CA ILE A 172 -3.35 -4.47 4.23
C ILE A 172 -4.46 -3.62 4.88
N MET A 173 -4.51 -3.58 6.22
CA MET A 173 -5.48 -2.75 6.94
C MET A 173 -5.28 -1.26 6.63
N MET A 174 -4.03 -0.81 6.63
CA MET A 174 -3.69 0.58 6.32
C MET A 174 -4.04 0.95 4.88
N HIS A 175 -3.70 0.10 3.90
CA HIS A 175 -4.12 0.26 2.52
C HIS A 175 -5.64 0.39 2.40
N ARG A 176 -6.41 -0.51 3.02
CA ARG A 176 -7.89 -0.44 2.99
C ARG A 176 -8.44 0.83 3.62
N ARG A 177 -7.78 1.36 4.65
CA ARG A 177 -8.16 2.62 5.28
C ARG A 177 -7.85 3.80 4.37
N LEU A 178 -6.63 3.89 3.85
CA LEU A 178 -6.16 4.97 2.97
C LEU A 178 -6.92 5.00 1.65
N SER A 179 -7.13 3.86 1.01
CA SER A 179 -7.90 3.77 -0.24
C SER A 179 -9.33 4.27 -0.05
N ARG A 180 -10.00 3.93 1.06
CA ARG A 180 -11.33 4.48 1.38
C ARG A 180 -11.31 5.99 1.61
N LEU A 181 -10.31 6.48 2.35
CA LEU A 181 -10.14 7.92 2.60
C LEU A 181 -9.92 8.68 1.30
N SER A 182 -9.04 8.17 0.43
CA SER A 182 -8.73 8.73 -0.88
C SER A 182 -9.97 8.80 -1.78
N SER A 183 -10.75 7.71 -1.88
CA SER A 183 -11.98 7.69 -2.67
C SER A 183 -13.04 8.67 -2.16
N SER A 184 -13.29 8.67 -0.84
CA SER A 184 -14.29 9.56 -0.23
C SER A 184 -13.90 11.04 -0.39
N PHE A 185 -12.63 11.38 -0.17
CA PHE A 185 -12.12 12.72 -0.40
C PHE A 185 -12.29 13.15 -1.86
N LYS A 186 -11.92 12.28 -2.81
CA LYS A 186 -12.06 12.52 -4.26
C LYS A 186 -13.52 12.78 -4.66
N GLU A 187 -14.46 11.98 -4.16
CA GLU A 187 -15.88 12.14 -4.43
C GLU A 187 -16.41 13.50 -3.94
N VAL A 188 -16.08 13.90 -2.71
CA VAL A 188 -16.53 15.17 -2.13
C VAL A 188 -15.92 16.37 -2.87
N VAL A 189 -14.62 16.34 -3.16
CA VAL A 189 -13.94 17.43 -3.88
C VAL A 189 -14.51 17.59 -5.30
N LEU A 190 -14.69 16.48 -6.03
CA LEU A 190 -15.27 16.53 -7.38
C LEU A 190 -16.72 17.05 -7.37
N LYS A 191 -17.54 16.65 -6.39
CA LYS A 191 -18.91 17.14 -6.24
C LYS A 191 -18.93 18.66 -6.03
N ASN A 192 -18.07 19.17 -5.16
CA ASN A 192 -18.00 20.61 -4.84
C ASN A 192 -17.43 21.44 -6.00
N LEU A 193 -16.41 20.93 -6.70
CA LEU A 193 -15.88 21.59 -7.91
C LEU A 193 -16.94 21.66 -9.03
N LYS A 194 -17.70 20.57 -9.25
CA LYS A 194 -18.81 20.58 -10.21
C LYS A 194 -19.89 21.58 -9.83
N LYS A 195 -20.29 21.65 -8.56
CA LYS A 195 -21.26 22.65 -8.06
C LYS A 195 -20.76 24.09 -8.28
N LYS A 196 -19.46 24.34 -8.12
CA LYS A 196 -18.84 25.66 -8.33
C LYS A 196 -18.69 26.06 -9.80
N HIS A 197 -18.57 25.09 -10.71
CA HIS A 197 -18.49 25.33 -12.16
C HIS A 197 -19.84 25.18 -12.88
N ALA A 198 -20.92 24.82 -12.17
CA ALA A 198 -22.26 24.83 -12.72
C ALA A 198 -22.71 26.28 -13.02
N PRO A 199 -23.40 26.51 -14.17
CA PRO A 199 -23.95 27.81 -14.53
C PRO A 199 -24.94 28.31 -13.47
N ALA A 200 -25.06 29.64 -13.35
CA ALA A 200 -25.73 30.34 -12.26
C ALA A 200 -27.19 29.90 -12.03
N GLU A 201 -27.88 29.44 -13.08
CA GLU A 201 -29.29 29.00 -13.03
C GLU A 201 -29.53 27.76 -12.15
N GLN A 202 -28.50 27.01 -11.77
CA GLN A 202 -28.63 25.82 -10.89
C GLN A 202 -28.20 26.04 -9.44
N ARG A 203 -27.88 27.29 -9.04
CA ARG A 203 -27.36 27.58 -7.68
C ARG A 203 -28.45 27.99 -6.67
N GLU A 204 -29.66 28.29 -7.12
CA GLU A 204 -30.70 28.91 -6.29
C GLU A 204 -31.83 27.97 -5.83
N GLU A 205 -31.86 26.69 -6.22
CA GLU A 205 -32.98 25.78 -5.89
C GLU A 205 -32.74 24.75 -4.75
N GLU A 206 -31.64 24.81 -4.00
CA GLU A 206 -31.44 23.96 -2.80
C GLU A 206 -30.79 24.67 -1.61
#